data_AF-A0A7L3QYJ4-F1
#
_entry.id   AF-A0A7L3QYJ4-F1
#
_cell.length_a   1.000
_cell.length_b   1.000
_cell.length_c   1.000
_cell.angle_alpha   90.00
_cell.angle_beta   90.00
_cell.angle_gamma   90.00
#
_symmetry.space_group_name_H-M   'P 1'
#
loop_
_entity.id
_entity.type
_entity.pdbx_description
1 polymer ?
#
loop_
_entity_poly.entity_id
_entity_poly.type
_entity_poly.pdbx_seq_one_letter_code
_entity_poly.pdbx_strand_id
1 'polypeptide(L)' 'RALGPGAEPLLRALSEARPPAELGALLCNLSQSPEGRQTLLERSGCAVRRMLALLRWPEVEMRRGVVGALRNCCFQHGK' A
#
# COMPACT_ATOMS: atom_id res chain seq x y z
N ARG A 1 -10.45 10.09 9.03
CA ARG A 1 -9.51 9.83 10.14
C ARG A 1 -8.65 8.66 9.68
N ALA A 2 -7.33 8.79 9.60
CA ALA A 2 -6.48 7.64 9.28
C ALA A 2 -6.78 6.46 10.22
N LEU A 3 -6.42 5.24 9.81
CA LEU A 3 -6.70 3.98 10.51
C LEU A 3 -6.11 3.91 11.93
N GLY A 4 -5.38 4.95 12.36
CA GLY A 4 -4.86 5.10 13.71
C GLY A 4 -3.73 4.10 14.00
N PRO A 5 -3.49 3.74 15.27
CA PRO A 5 -2.40 2.83 15.66
C PRO A 5 -2.53 1.42 15.05
N GLY A 6 -3.73 1.04 14.57
CA GLY A 6 -3.97 -0.23 13.89
C GLY A 6 -3.25 -0.38 12.53
N ALA A 7 -2.75 0.72 11.95
CA ALA A 7 -1.98 0.68 10.70
C ALA A 7 -0.49 0.36 10.88
N GLU A 8 0.04 0.47 12.11
CA GLU A 8 1.47 0.30 12.37
C GLU A 8 2.01 -1.09 11.94
N PRO A 9 1.31 -2.23 12.17
CA PRO A 9 1.76 -3.53 11.70
C PRO A 9 1.85 -3.61 10.16
N LEU A 10 0.92 -2.97 9.45
CA LEU A 10 0.94 -2.91 8.00
C LEU A 10 2.14 -2.11 7.49
N LEU A 11 2.39 -0.94 8.08
CA LEU A 11 3.52 -0.09 7.69
C LEU A 11 4.87 -0.77 7.99
N ARG A 12 4.94 -1.53 9.09
CA ARG A 12 6.09 -2.38 9.39
C ARG A 12 6.27 -3.46 8.33
N ALA A 13 5.24 -4.24 8.02
CA ALA A 13 5.29 -5.29 7.01
C ALA A 13 5.72 -4.75 5.64
N LEU A 14 5.25 -3.56 5.26
CA LEU A 14 5.65 -2.90 4.02
C LEU A 14 7.16 -2.58 3.99
N SER A 15 7.73 -2.25 5.15
CA SER A 15 9.15 -1.89 5.30
C SER A 15 10.08 -3.11 5.38
N GLU A 16 9.55 -4.33 5.53
CA GLU A 16 10.36 -5.54 5.62
C GLU A 16 11.05 -5.88 4.30
N ALA A 17 12.24 -6.50 4.38
CA ALA A 17 13.00 -6.91 3.21
C ALA A 17 12.24 -7.92 2.35
N ARG A 18 11.53 -8.85 3.00
CA ARG A 18 10.66 -9.87 2.40
C ARG A 18 9.26 -9.79 3.04
N PRO A 19 8.37 -8.94 2.49
CA PRO A 19 7.01 -8.86 2.99
C PRO A 19 6.22 -10.15 2.73
N PRO A 20 5.13 -10.39 3.48
CA PRO A 20 4.25 -11.53 3.25
C PRO A 20 3.58 -11.46 1.88
N ALA A 21 3.29 -12.61 1.27
CA ALA A 21 2.75 -12.72 -0.09
C ALA A 21 1.41 -11.99 -0.25
N GLU A 22 0.61 -11.95 0.82
CA GLU A 22 -0.72 -11.35 0.88
C GLU A 22 -0.69 -9.82 0.95
N LEU A 23 0.48 -9.21 1.19
CA LEU A 23 0.61 -7.75 1.37
C LEU A 23 0.05 -6.98 0.16
N GLY A 24 0.32 -7.45 -1.06
CA GLY A 24 -0.19 -6.81 -2.27
C GLY A 24 -1.72 -6.72 -2.28
N ALA A 25 -2.41 -7.81 -1.98
CA ALA A 25 -3.87 -7.86 -1.93
C ALA A 25 -4.43 -6.97 -0.81
N LEU A 26 -3.78 -6.99 0.37
CA LEU A 26 -4.17 -6.18 1.51
C LEU A 26 -4.06 -4.67 1.20
N LEU A 27 -2.94 -4.22 0.60
CA LEU A 27 -2.75 -2.84 0.18
C LEU A 27 -3.81 -2.39 -0.85
N CYS A 28 -4.10 -3.26 -1.82
CA CYS A 28 -5.11 -2.99 -2.86
C CYS A 28 -6.50 -2.80 -2.26
N ASN A 29 -6.91 -3.65 -1.32
CA ASN A 29 -8.21 -3.55 -0.66
C ASN A 29 -8.29 -2.33 0.26
N LEU A 30 -7.25 -2.09 1.06
CA LEU A 30 -7.23 -0.98 2.01
C LEU A 30 -7.32 0.38 1.31
N SER A 31 -6.60 0.54 0.20
CA SER A 31 -6.57 1.79 -0.58
C SER A 31 -7.90 2.11 -1.29
N GLN A 32 -8.90 1.22 -1.26
CA GLN A 32 -10.23 1.54 -1.78
C GLN A 32 -10.96 2.57 -0.90
N SER A 33 -10.69 2.59 0.42
CA SER A 33 -11.29 3.56 1.33
C SER A 33 -10.46 4.86 1.42
N PRO A 34 -11.12 6.03 1.60
CA PRO A 34 -10.42 7.29 1.86
C PRO A 34 -9.43 7.23 3.03
N GLU A 35 -9.82 6.58 4.12
CA GLU A 35 -9.01 6.42 5.34
C GLU A 35 -7.78 5.56 5.09
N GLY A 36 -7.91 4.49 4.29
CA GLY A 36 -6.81 3.64 3.89
C GLY A 36 -5.82 4.36 2.99
N ARG A 37 -6.31 5.14 2.01
CA ARG A 37 -5.45 6.01 1.20
C ARG A 37 -4.74 7.04 2.06
N GLN A 38 -5.46 7.73 2.93
CA GLN A 38 -4.87 8.72 3.84
C GLN A 38 -3.77 8.07 4.69
N THR A 39 -4.00 6.87 5.21
CA THR A 39 -3.02 6.12 6.02
C THR A 39 -1.76 5.73 5.23
N LEU A 40 -1.93 5.27 3.98
CA LEU A 40 -0.82 4.88 3.11
C LEU A 40 -0.04 6.09 2.58
N LEU A 41 -0.68 7.26 2.49
CA LEU A 41 -0.08 8.49 1.99
C LEU A 41 0.45 9.39 3.11
N GLU A 42 -0.06 9.24 4.33
CA GLU A 42 0.48 9.90 5.52
C GLU A 42 1.82 9.30 5.91
N ARG A 43 2.74 10.17 6.36
CA ARG A 43 4.17 9.92 6.61
C ARG A 43 5.01 9.87 5.32
N SER A 44 5.46 11.06 4.91
CA SER A 44 6.69 11.31 4.13
C SER A 44 6.91 10.50 2.84
N GLY A 45 5.86 9.89 2.27
CA GLY A 45 5.92 9.17 0.99
C GLY A 45 6.69 7.85 1.02
N CYS A 46 7.05 7.33 2.21
CA CYS A 46 7.85 6.10 2.31
C CYS A 46 7.11 4.88 1.75
N ALA A 47 5.79 4.80 1.99
CA ALA A 47 4.96 3.71 1.51
C ALA A 47 4.85 3.70 -0.02
N VAL A 48 4.65 4.86 -0.66
CA VAL A 48 4.62 4.96 -2.13
C VAL A 48 5.96 4.55 -2.73
N ARG A 49 7.08 5.06 -2.20
CA ARG A 49 8.42 4.66 -2.66
C ARG A 49 8.65 3.16 -2.52
N ARG A 50 8.20 2.59 -1.40
CA ARG A 50 8.33 1.15 -1.15
C ARG A 50 7.45 0.33 -2.09
N MET A 51 6.22 0.76 -2.34
CA MET A 51 5.32 0.18 -3.35
C MET A 51 5.95 0.19 -4.74
N LEU A 52 6.57 1.30 -5.16
CA LEU A 52 7.31 1.35 -6.43
C LEU A 52 8.44 0.31 -6.49
N ALA A 53 9.17 0.09 -5.39
CA ALA A 53 10.21 -0.94 -5.34
C ALA A 53 9.63 -2.37 -5.47
N LEU A 54 8.43 -2.62 -4.94
CA LEU A 54 7.73 -3.91 -5.03
C LEU A 54 7.19 -4.21 -6.44
N LEU A 55 7.18 -3.26 -7.37
CA LEU A 55 6.83 -3.54 -8.77
C LEU A 55 7.81 -4.49 -9.47
N ARG A 56 9.00 -4.72 -8.89
CA ARG A 56 9.99 -5.68 -9.41
C ARG A 56 10.01 -7.00 -8.62
N TRP A 57 9.08 -7.17 -7.69
CA TRP A 57 8.99 -8.38 -6.88
C TRP A 57 8.66 -9.59 -7.77
N PRO A 58 9.22 -10.80 -7.54
CA PRO A 58 9.09 -11.92 -8.49
C PRO A 58 7.66 -12.47 -8.61
N GLU A 59 6.86 -12.40 -7.54
CA GLU A 59 5.47 -12.87 -7.50
C GLU A 59 4.53 -11.89 -8.20
N VAL A 60 3.72 -12.40 -9.12
CA VAL A 60 2.78 -11.61 -9.95
C VAL A 60 1.68 -11.00 -9.08
N GLU A 61 1.23 -11.73 -8.07
CA GLU A 61 0.15 -11.39 -7.14
C GLU A 61 0.52 -10.14 -6.32
N MET A 62 1.76 -10.10 -5.81
CA MET A 62 2.32 -8.92 -5.14
C MET A 62 2.29 -7.71 -6.08
N ARG A 63 2.82 -7.86 -7.31
CA ARG A 63 2.87 -6.77 -8.29
C ARG A 63 1.47 -6.27 -8.64
N ARG A 64 0.53 -7.17 -8.91
CA ARG A 64 -0.89 -6.84 -9.22
C ARG A 64 -1.53 -6.04 -8.10
N GLY A 65 -1.39 -6.50 -6.86
CA GLY A 65 -1.96 -5.81 -5.70
C GLY A 65 -1.34 -4.43 -5.47
N VAL A 66 -0.02 -4.32 -5.59
CA VAL A 66 0.70 -3.04 -5.45
C VAL A 66 0.34 -2.05 -6.56
N VAL A 67 0.20 -2.49 -7.81
CA VAL A 67 -0.27 -1.63 -8.92
C VAL A 67 -1.69 -1.13 -8.63
N GLY A 68 -2.58 -1.99 -8.15
CA GLY A 68 -3.94 -1.60 -7.74
C GLY A 68 -3.93 -0.55 -6.62
N ALA A 69 -3.08 -0.74 -5.61
CA ALA A 69 -2.93 0.20 -4.51
C ALA A 69 -2.41 1.57 -4.99
N LEU A 70 -1.36 1.60 -5.83
CA LEU A 70 -0.82 2.83 -6.42
C LEU A 70 -1.87 3.57 -7.27
N ARG A 71 -2.66 2.83 -8.07
CA ARG A 71 -3.77 3.42 -8.84
C ARG A 71 -4.78 4.09 -7.91
N ASN A 72 -5.23 3.39 -6.87
CA ASN A 72 -6.22 3.89 -5.94
C ASN A 72 -5.70 5.11 -5.16
N CYS A 73 -4.44 5.08 -4.73
CA CYS A 73 -3.82 6.16 -3.96
C CYS A 73 -3.48 7.41 -4.79
N CYS A 74 -2.96 7.26 -6.01
CA CYS A 74 -2.29 8.35 -6.73
C CYS A 74 -3.00 8.82 -8.02
N PHE A 75 -3.95 8.04 -8.55
CA PHE A 75 -4.56 8.32 -9.86
C PHE A 75 -6.09 8.40 -9.83
N GLN A 76 -6.72 7.99 -8.73
CA GLN A 76 -8.14 8.26 -8.51
C GLN A 76 -8.31 9.68 -7.96
N HIS A 77 -8.62 10.61 -8.87
CA HIS A 77 -9.11 11.94 -8.52
C HIS A 77 -10.61 11.83 -8.21
N GLY A 78 -11.04 12.41 -7.08
CA GLY A 78 -12.42 12.29 -6.60
C GLY A 78 -13.46 12.76 -7.62
N LYS A 79 -14.64 12.13 -7.57
CA LYS A 79 -15.88 12.89 -7.73
C LYS A 79 -16.20 13.54 -6.39
#